data_AF-A0A2N9J4T1-F1
#
_entry.id   AF-A0A2N9J4T1-F1
#
_cell.length_a   1.000
_cell.length_b   1.000
_cell.length_c   1.000
_cell.angle_alpha   90.00
_cell.angle_beta   90.00
_cell.angle_gamma   90.00
#
_symmetry.space_group_name_H-M   'P 1'
#
loop_
_entity.id
_entity.type
_entity.pdbx_description
1 polymer ?
#
loop_
_entity_poly.entity_id
_entity_poly.type
_entity_poly.pdbx_seq_one_letter_code
_entity_poly.pdbx_strand_id
1 'polypeptide(L)'
;MLLNWSTKAGFLSGLPGLESIPGPKLPEIEFLSRFNEENQKRYAEADAKFKSSPLLKEYLEKTKLNKEKNRQETQDKYCLRGAEWGVGDCSAEAMSIEDKEKFILALKEKVGVK
;
A
#
# COMPACT_ATOMS: atom_id res chain seq x y z
N MET A 1 22.30 62.93 10.17
CA MET A 1 22.19 62.98 8.70
C MET A 1 22.19 61.53 8.20
N LEU A 2 20.99 60.94 8.17
CA LEU A 2 20.31 60.39 6.99
C LEU A 2 20.63 58.91 6.72
N LEU A 3 19.70 58.06 7.18
CA LEU A 3 19.52 56.69 6.70
C LEU A 3 19.43 56.70 5.18
N ASN A 4 20.28 55.90 4.51
CA ASN A 4 20.15 55.63 3.08
C ASN A 4 19.65 54.20 2.90
N TRP A 5 18.43 53.94 3.37
CA TRP A 5 17.60 52.88 2.81
C TRP A 5 17.24 53.34 1.40
N SER A 6 17.79 52.67 0.40
CA SER A 6 17.20 52.64 -0.92
C SER A 6 16.98 51.18 -1.26
N THR A 7 15.96 50.57 -0.65
CA THR A 7 15.35 49.41 -1.29
C THR A 7 14.59 49.95 -2.49
N LYS A 8 15.18 49.74 -3.66
CA LYS A 8 14.50 49.96 -4.92
C LYS A 8 13.55 48.78 -5.10
N ALA A 9 12.38 48.89 -4.48
CA ALA A 9 11.31 47.91 -4.58
C ALA A 9 10.98 47.69 -6.06
N GLY A 10 11.03 46.43 -6.49
CA GLY A 10 10.75 46.00 -7.85
C GLY A 10 9.31 46.27 -8.27
N PHE A 11 9.14 46.55 -9.56
CA PHE A 11 7.98 46.11 -10.33
C PHE A 11 8.21 46.16 -11.85
N LEU A 12 9.26 46.85 -12.34
CA LEU A 12 9.47 47.05 -13.79
C LEU A 12 10.91 46.82 -14.31
N SER A 13 11.83 46.29 -13.50
CA SER A 13 13.11 45.80 -14.02
C SER A 13 13.07 44.28 -14.02
N GLY A 14 13.18 43.64 -15.19
CA GLY A 14 13.31 42.19 -15.35
C GLY A 14 14.61 41.61 -14.77
N LEU A 15 15.07 42.11 -13.63
CA LEU A 15 16.16 41.56 -12.85
C LEU A 15 15.53 40.51 -11.91
N PRO A 16 16.04 39.27 -11.91
CA PRO A 16 15.58 38.26 -10.97
C PRO A 16 15.82 38.81 -9.55
N GLY A 17 14.77 38.81 -8.72
CA GLY A 17 14.85 39.35 -7.36
C GLY A 17 15.93 38.65 -6.53
N LEU A 18 16.23 39.19 -5.34
CA LEU A 18 17.19 38.61 -4.38
C LEU A 18 16.92 37.12 -4.07
N GLU A 19 15.71 36.62 -4.35
CA GLU A 19 15.27 35.24 -4.26
C GLU A 19 15.96 34.26 -5.24
N SER A 20 16.61 34.76 -6.30
CA SER A 20 17.30 33.94 -7.31
C SER A 20 18.79 33.76 -7.04
N ILE A 21 19.34 34.36 -5.99
CA ILE A 21 20.73 34.14 -5.61
C ILE A 21 20.74 32.82 -4.84
N PRO A 22 21.30 31.73 -5.39
CA PRO A 22 21.41 30.48 -4.65
C PRO A 22 22.16 30.78 -3.36
N GLY A 23 21.52 30.48 -2.23
CA GLY A 23 22.13 30.68 -0.92
C GLY A 23 23.51 30.02 -0.87
N PRO A 24 24.45 30.56 -0.08
CA PRO A 24 25.78 29.99 0.02
C PRO A 24 25.67 28.50 0.35
N LYS A 25 26.44 27.67 -0.36
CA LYS A 25 26.49 26.23 -0.07
C LYS A 25 26.89 26.09 1.39
N LEU A 26 26.02 25.45 2.18
CA LEU A 26 26.32 25.12 3.55
C LEU A 26 27.60 24.26 3.54
N PRO A 27 28.56 24.54 4.44
CA PRO A 27 29.77 23.73 4.51
C PRO A 27 29.37 22.29 4.82
N GLU A 28 29.81 21.35 3.97
CA GLU A 28 29.63 19.94 4.21
C GLU A 28 30.51 19.54 5.41
N ILE A 29 29.87 19.37 6.56
CA ILE A 29 30.56 18.96 7.78
C ILE A 29 30.81 17.45 7.66
N GLU A 30 32.07 17.04 7.44
CA GLU A 30 32.45 15.63 7.26
C GLU A 30 31.95 14.70 8.38
N PHE A 31 31.81 15.20 9.60
CA PHE A 31 31.26 14.40 10.71
C PHE A 31 29.78 14.06 10.48
N LEU A 32 28.98 14.99 9.97
CA LEU A 32 27.55 14.76 9.75
C LEU A 32 27.31 13.76 8.61
N SER A 33 28.13 13.79 7.56
CA SER A 33 28.04 12.81 6.46
C SER A 33 28.43 11.41 6.96
N ARG A 34 29.55 11.27 7.65
CA ARG A 34 29.98 9.99 8.25
C ARG A 34 28.95 9.44 9.24
N PHE A 35 28.39 10.28 10.10
CA PHE A 35 27.34 9.88 11.05
C PHE A 35 26.06 9.42 10.32
N ASN A 36 25.64 10.12 9.26
CA ASN A 36 24.48 9.72 8.48
C ASN A 36 24.71 8.39 7.76
N GLU A 37 25.89 8.20 7.16
CA GLU A 37 26.28 6.93 6.52
C GLU A 37 26.32 5.76 7.51
N GLU A 38 26.89 5.95 8.70
CA GLU A 38 26.92 4.92 9.75
C GLU A 38 25.51 4.53 10.21
N ASN A 39 24.63 5.51 10.41
CA ASN A 39 23.23 5.24 10.77
C ASN A 39 22.50 4.50 9.64
N GLN A 40 22.67 4.91 8.39
CA GLN A 40 22.08 4.22 7.24
C GLN A 40 22.55 2.76 7.16
N LYS A 41 23.84 2.50 7.37
CA LYS A 41 24.38 1.13 7.45
C LYS A 41 23.72 0.34 8.59
N ARG A 42 23.58 0.92 9.78
CA ARG A 42 22.91 0.29 10.93
C ARG A 42 21.46 -0.08 10.62
N TYR A 43 20.71 0.81 9.96
CA TYR A 43 19.33 0.53 9.55
C TYR A 43 19.27 -0.58 8.50
N ALA A 44 20.15 -0.57 7.50
CA ALA A 44 20.21 -1.61 6.48
C ALA A 44 20.56 -2.98 7.08
N GLU A 45 21.49 -3.04 8.03
CA GLU A 45 21.83 -4.26 8.76
C GLU A 45 20.67 -4.77 9.61
N ALA A 46 19.97 -3.88 10.33
CA ALA A 46 18.81 -4.23 11.14
C ALA A 46 17.66 -4.76 10.27
N ASP A 47 17.39 -4.12 9.12
CA ASP A 47 16.40 -4.57 8.15
C ASP A 47 16.77 -5.93 7.53
N ALA A 48 18.05 -6.16 7.20
CA ALA A 48 18.53 -7.45 6.72
C ALA A 48 18.36 -8.56 7.77
N LYS A 49 18.65 -8.26 9.05
CA LYS A 49 18.42 -9.19 10.16
C LYS A 49 16.93 -9.47 10.35
N PHE A 50 16.08 -8.46 10.24
CA PHE A 50 14.63 -8.63 10.32
C PHE A 50 14.09 -9.48 9.16
N LYS A 51 14.52 -9.19 7.93
CA LYS A 51 14.15 -9.95 6.73
C LYS A 51 14.57 -11.41 6.76
N SER A 52 15.70 -11.70 7.40
CA SER A 52 16.20 -13.07 7.58
C SER A 52 15.60 -13.80 8.80
N SER A 53 14.84 -13.09 9.65
CA SER A 53 14.21 -13.64 10.84
C SER A 53 13.29 -14.83 10.52
N PRO A 54 13.34 -15.92 11.31
CA PRO A 54 12.47 -17.08 11.13
C PRO A 54 10.99 -16.72 11.29
N LEU A 55 10.67 -15.78 12.20
CA LEU A 55 9.30 -15.34 12.43
C LEU A 55 8.70 -14.69 11.17
N LEU A 56 9.45 -13.82 10.50
CA LEU A 56 8.95 -13.15 9.30
C LEU A 56 8.68 -14.16 8.18
N LYS A 57 9.56 -15.15 8.00
CA LYS A 57 9.36 -16.21 7.01
C LYS A 57 8.08 -17.00 7.28
N GLU A 58 7.85 -17.40 8.53
CA GLU A 58 6.64 -18.11 8.93
C GLU A 58 5.37 -17.29 8.66
N TYR A 59 5.37 -15.99 9.00
CA TYR A 59 4.23 -15.12 8.74
C TYR A 59 3.99 -14.90 7.24
N LEU A 60 5.05 -14.81 6.43
CA LEU A 60 4.93 -14.69 4.97
C LEU A 60 4.33 -15.96 4.35
N GLU A 61 4.74 -17.13 4.81
CA GLU A 61 4.17 -18.42 4.37
C GLU A 61 2.69 -18.53 4.76
N LYS A 62 2.35 -18.23 6.02
CA LYS A 62 0.95 -18.17 6.48
C LYS A 62 0.11 -17.19 5.67
N THR A 63 0.66 -16.02 5.35
CA THR A 63 -0.05 -15.01 4.55
C THR A 63 -0.33 -15.51 3.15
N LYS A 64 0.61 -16.22 2.51
CA LYS A 64 0.39 -16.83 1.18
C LYS A 64 -0.73 -17.87 1.22
N LEU A 65 -0.72 -18.76 2.22
CA LEU A 65 -1.78 -19.76 2.40
C LEU A 65 -3.14 -19.12 2.65
N ASN A 66 -3.19 -18.12 3.54
CA ASN A 66 -4.42 -17.40 3.85
C ASN A 66 -4.97 -16.63 2.65
N LYS A 67 -4.11 -16.07 1.79
CA LYS A 67 -4.54 -15.35 0.60
C LYS A 67 -5.38 -16.24 -0.33
N GLU A 68 -4.90 -17.45 -0.60
CA GLU A 68 -5.61 -18.38 -1.48
C GLU A 68 -6.89 -18.90 -0.83
N LYS A 69 -6.82 -19.26 0.45
CA LYS A 69 -8.00 -19.67 1.22
C LYS A 69 -9.09 -18.60 1.23
N ASN A 70 -8.74 -17.35 1.56
CA ASN A 70 -9.68 -16.23 1.61
C ASN A 70 -10.26 -15.91 0.23
N ARG A 71 -9.47 -16.06 -0.84
CA ARG A 71 -9.95 -15.91 -2.22
C ARG A 71 -11.06 -16.91 -2.53
N GLN A 72 -10.83 -18.19 -2.23
CA GLN A 72 -11.82 -19.25 -2.44
C GLN A 72 -13.06 -19.04 -1.57
N GLU A 73 -12.89 -18.76 -0.28
CA GLU A 73 -14.03 -18.48 0.62
C GLU A 73 -14.89 -17.31 0.14
N THR A 74 -14.26 -16.26 -0.40
CA THR A 74 -14.97 -15.10 -0.93
C THR A 74 -15.74 -15.47 -2.20
N GLN A 75 -15.13 -16.23 -3.10
CA GLN A 75 -15.78 -16.71 -4.32
C GLN A 75 -16.95 -17.64 -4.01
N ASP A 76 -16.79 -18.56 -3.07
CA ASP A 76 -17.85 -19.49 -2.67
C ASP A 76 -19.03 -18.75 -2.05
N LYS A 77 -18.79 -17.76 -1.17
CA LYS A 77 -19.83 -16.89 -0.60
C LYS A 77 -20.54 -16.05 -1.68
N TYR A 78 -19.79 -15.55 -2.66
CA TYR A 78 -20.35 -14.81 -3.78
C TYR A 78 -21.25 -15.69 -4.63
N CYS A 79 -20.80 -16.89 -4.99
CA CYS A 79 -21.60 -17.84 -5.77
C CYS A 79 -22.83 -18.35 -5.03
N LEU A 80 -22.74 -18.58 -3.72
CA LEU A 80 -23.90 -18.91 -2.90
C LEU A 80 -24.97 -17.81 -2.97
N ARG A 81 -24.59 -16.54 -2.74
CA ARG A 81 -25.55 -15.42 -2.84
C ARG A 81 -26.08 -15.25 -4.26
N GLY A 82 -25.23 -15.41 -5.28
CA GLY A 82 -25.64 -15.32 -6.68
C GLY A 82 -26.65 -16.40 -7.07
N ALA A 83 -26.46 -17.62 -6.58
CA ALA A 83 -27.38 -18.73 -6.78
C ALA A 83 -28.72 -18.50 -6.05
N GLU A 84 -28.68 -17.97 -4.82
CA GLU A 84 -29.88 -17.64 -4.03
C GLU A 84 -30.70 -16.51 -4.66
N TRP A 85 -30.04 -15.46 -5.18
CA TRP A 85 -30.71 -14.30 -5.76
C TRP A 85 -31.00 -14.44 -7.26
N GLY A 86 -30.46 -15.48 -7.91
CA GLY A 86 -30.63 -15.68 -9.35
C GLY A 86 -29.86 -14.68 -10.21
N VAL A 87 -28.79 -14.06 -9.68
CA VAL A 87 -28.03 -13.00 -10.37
C VAL A 87 -26.54 -13.38 -10.48
N GLY A 88 -25.94 -13.09 -11.63
CA GLY A 88 -24.51 -13.23 -11.89
C GLY A 88 -24.10 -14.58 -12.49
N ASP A 89 -22.79 -14.80 -12.57
CA ASP A 89 -22.18 -15.97 -13.26
C ASP A 89 -22.50 -17.32 -12.59
N CYS A 90 -22.90 -17.30 -11.33
CA CYS A 90 -23.30 -18.46 -10.53
C CYS A 90 -24.83 -18.57 -10.35
N SER A 91 -25.62 -17.88 -11.19
CA SER A 91 -27.08 -17.94 -11.12
C SER A 91 -27.63 -19.32 -11.50
N ALA A 92 -28.58 -19.80 -10.70
CA ALA A 92 -29.28 -21.07 -10.92
C ALA A 92 -30.69 -20.87 -11.50
N GLU A 93 -30.98 -19.69 -12.08
CA GLU A 93 -32.32 -19.29 -12.52
C GLU A 93 -32.83 -20.10 -13.73
N ALA A 94 -31.92 -20.57 -14.58
CA ALA A 94 -32.24 -21.40 -15.75
C ALA A 94 -32.34 -22.91 -15.43
N MET A 95 -32.13 -23.31 -14.16
CA MET A 95 -32.20 -24.70 -13.73
C MET A 95 -33.65 -25.08 -13.38
N SER A 96 -33.95 -26.39 -13.39
CA SER A 96 -35.20 -26.87 -12.81
C SER A 96 -35.24 -26.52 -11.31
N ILE A 97 -36.44 -26.35 -10.74
CA ILE A 97 -36.59 -25.96 -9.33
C ILE A 97 -35.87 -26.95 -8.41
N GLU A 98 -36.00 -28.25 -8.70
CA GLU A 98 -35.36 -29.32 -7.95
C GLU A 98 -33.82 -29.27 -8.05
N ASP A 99 -33.28 -28.95 -9.23
CA ASP A 99 -31.84 -28.88 -9.43
C ASP A 99 -31.25 -27.59 -8.84
N LYS A 100 -32.02 -26.48 -8.86
CA LYS A 100 -31.66 -25.22 -8.20
C LYS A 100 -31.52 -25.42 -6.69
N GLU A 101 -32.46 -26.11 -6.05
CA GLU A 101 -32.41 -26.41 -4.62
C GLU A 101 -31.22 -27.32 -4.26
N LYS A 102 -31.00 -28.40 -5.04
CA LYS A 102 -29.83 -29.28 -4.87
C LYS A 102 -28.51 -28.53 -5.01
N PHE A 103 -28.41 -27.64 -6.00
CA PHE A 103 -27.21 -26.84 -6.24
C PHE A 103 -26.94 -25.85 -5.09
N ILE A 104 -27.97 -25.16 -4.60
CA ILE A 104 -27.85 -24.25 -3.45
C ILE A 104 -27.45 -25.03 -2.18
N LEU A 105 -28.01 -26.22 -1.96
CA LEU A 105 -27.64 -27.08 -0.82
C LEU A 105 -26.16 -27.49 -0.87
N ALA A 106 -25.67 -27.90 -2.04
CA ALA A 106 -24.26 -28.23 -2.23
C ALA A 106 -23.33 -27.00 -1.97
N LEU A 107 -23.73 -25.81 -2.40
CA LEU A 107 -22.99 -24.58 -2.12
C LEU A 107 -23.00 -24.21 -0.63
N LYS A 108 -24.12 -24.39 0.06
CA LYS A 108 -24.23 -24.17 1.52
C LYS A 108 -23.32 -25.10 2.31
N GLU A 109 -23.29 -26.38 1.95
CA GLU A 109 -22.36 -27.36 2.53
C GLU A 109 -20.91 -26.95 2.30
N LYS A 110 -20.56 -26.49 1.10
CA LYS A 110 -19.21 -26.00 0.76
C LYS A 110 -18.79 -24.77 1.57
N VAL A 111 -19.69 -23.81 1.77
CA VAL A 111 -19.43 -22.58 2.55
C VAL A 111 -19.49 -22.83 4.07
N GLY A 112 -20.00 -23.99 4.50
CA GLY A 112 -20.18 -24.34 5.90
C GLY A 112 -21.37 -23.63 6.56
N VAL A 113 -22.33 -23.17 5.76
CA VAL A 113 -23.61 -22.62 6.23
C VAL A 113 -24.58 -23.80 6.35
N LYS A 114 -24.91 -24.20 7.57
CA LYS A 114 -25.94 -25.23 7.83
C LYS A 114 -27.33 -24.66 7.59
#